data_AF-A0A7Y2C7J7-F1
#
_entry.id   AF-A0A7Y2C7J7-F1
#
_cell.length_a   1.000
_cell.length_b   1.000
_cell.length_c   1.000
_cell.angle_alpha   90.00
_cell.angle_beta   90.00
_cell.angle_gamma   90.00
#
_symmetry.space_group_name_H-M   'P 1'
#
loop_
_entity.id
_entity.type
_entity.pdbx_description
1 polymer ?
#
loop_
_entity_poly.entity_id
_entity_poly.type
_entity_poly.pdbx_seq_one_letter_code
_entity_poly.pdbx_strand_id
1 'polypeptide(L)' 'MGNPLDGLIPDDLYRVLEQHQLLSEKGVRDYQIRKKFRSFRSRNVPAYDAIESLREEYPYLQFDTIRKIVYKLNGKR' A
#
# COMPACT_ATOMS: atom_id res chain seq x y z
N MET A 1 0.91 10.61 13.87
CA MET A 1 0.84 9.74 12.68
C MET A 1 -0.52 9.95 12.03
N GLY A 2 -0.59 9.98 10.69
CA GLY A 2 -1.85 10.17 9.95
C GLY A 2 -2.51 8.83 9.62
N ASN A 3 -3.80 8.85 9.25
CA ASN A 3 -4.56 7.67 8.85
C ASN A 3 -4.04 7.10 7.51
N PRO A 4 -3.40 5.92 7.49
CA PRO A 4 -2.89 5.30 6.26
C PRO A 4 -4.00 4.82 5.31
N LEU A 5 -5.23 4.74 5.81
CA LEU A 5 -6.45 4.40 5.07
C LEU A 5 -7.29 5.64 4.76
N ASP A 6 -6.71 6.84 4.83
CA ASP A 6 -7.35 8.07 4.40
C ASP A 6 -7.86 7.95 2.94
N GLY A 7 -9.09 8.43 2.72
CA GLY A 7 -9.86 8.24 1.49
C GLY A 7 -10.55 6.87 1.35
N LEU A 8 -10.35 5.94 2.31
CA LEU A 8 -11.14 4.71 2.44
C LEU A 8 -12.04 4.75 3.68
N ILE A 9 -11.52 5.21 4.81
CA ILE A 9 -12.26 5.37 6.07
C ILE A 9 -11.89 6.69 6.76
N PRO A 10 -12.81 7.31 7.53
CA PRO A 10 -12.51 8.47 8.34
C PRO A 10 -11.49 8.17 9.45
N ASP A 11 -10.78 9.21 9.90
CA ASP A 11 -9.75 9.10 10.94
C ASP A 11 -10.26 8.54 12.26
N ASP A 12 -11.47 8.92 12.68
CA ASP A 12 -12.05 8.42 13.92
C ASP A 12 -12.35 6.93 13.86
N LEU A 13 -12.80 6.43 12.70
CA LEU A 13 -12.99 4.99 12.50
C LEU A 13 -11.64 4.25 12.46
N TYR A 14 -10.63 4.81 11.78
CA TYR A 14 -9.28 4.23 11.78
C TYR A 14 -8.73 4.09 13.20
N ARG A 15 -8.86 5.13 14.04
CA ARG A 15 -8.41 5.10 15.44
C ARG A 15 -9.09 4.01 16.24
N VAL A 16 -10.40 3.82 16.10
CA VAL A 16 -11.13 2.75 16.79
C VAL A 16 -10.60 1.37 16.34
N LEU A 17 -10.45 1.16 15.03
CA LEU A 17 -9.95 -0.12 14.51
C LEU A 17 -8.50 -0.40 14.96
N GLU A 18 -7.65 0.63 15.00
CA GLU A 18 -6.26 0.54 15.46
C GLU A 18 -6.16 0.24 16.96
N GLN A 19 -6.93 0.96 17.79
CA GLN A 19 -6.98 0.77 19.25
C GLN A 19 -7.39 -0.65 19.64
N HIS A 20 -8.28 -1.27 18.88
CA HIS A 20 -8.73 -2.64 19.08
C HIS A 20 -7.91 -3.70 18.31
N GLN A 21 -6.81 -3.31 17.65
CA GLN A 21 -5.95 -4.19 16.85
C GLN A 21 -6.73 -4.96 15.76
N LEU A 22 -7.76 -4.34 15.18
CA LEU A 22 -8.62 -4.95 14.16
C LEU A 22 -8.05 -4.81 12.74
N LEU A 23 -6.91 -4.13 12.58
CA LEU A 23 -6.26 -3.90 11.29
C LEU A 23 -5.07 -4.84 11.11
N SER A 24 -5.02 -5.48 9.94
CA SER A 24 -3.82 -6.21 9.51
C SER A 24 -2.74 -5.22 9.07
N GLU A 25 -1.59 -5.20 9.75
CA GLU A 25 -0.43 -4.39 9.34
C GLU A 25 -0.03 -4.65 7.88
N LYS A 26 0.02 -5.93 7.50
CA LYS A 26 0.27 -6.35 6.11
C LYS A 26 -0.78 -5.78 5.16
N GLY A 27 -2.06 -5.86 5.51
CA GLY A 27 -3.15 -5.35 4.69
C GLY A 27 -3.08 -3.84 4.49
N VAL A 28 -2.82 -3.09 5.56
CA VAL A 28 -2.64 -1.64 5.56
C VAL A 28 -1.45 -1.24 4.70
N ARG A 29 -0.29 -1.88 4.88
CA ARG A 29 0.90 -1.67 4.04
C ARG A 29 0.60 -1.93 2.56
N ASP A 30 0.03 -3.08 2.24
CA ASP A 30 -0.25 -3.46 0.86
C ASP A 30 -1.24 -2.47 0.21
N TYR A 31 -2.18 -1.90 0.98
CA TYR A 31 -3.06 -0.82 0.51
C TYR A 31 -2.27 0.46 0.19
N GLN A 32 -1.39 0.91 1.08
CA GLN A 32 -0.56 2.09 0.87
C GLN A 32 0.33 1.95 -0.37
N ILE A 33 0.99 0.80 -0.54
CA ILE A 33 1.81 0.48 -1.72
C ILE A 33 0.95 0.61 -3.00
N ARG A 34 -0.25 0.05 -3.01
CA ARG A 34 -1.17 0.17 -4.15
C ARG A 34 -1.62 1.62 -4.39
N LYS A 35 -1.92 2.39 -3.33
CA LYS A 35 -2.32 3.81 -3.44
C LYS A 35 -1.21 4.64 -4.06
N LYS A 36 0.04 4.45 -3.60
CA LYS A 36 1.20 5.16 -4.10
C LYS A 36 1.60 4.74 -5.52
N PHE A 37 1.54 3.45 -5.85
CA PHE A 37 1.71 2.97 -7.22
C PHE A 37 0.72 3.64 -8.19
N ARG A 38 -0.57 3.72 -7.83
CA ARG A 38 -1.57 4.43 -8.65
C ARG A 38 -1.20 5.90 -8.88
N SER A 39 -0.70 6.59 -7.86
CA SER A 39 -0.22 7.98 -7.97
C SER A 39 1.01 8.12 -8.87
N PHE A 40 1.93 7.14 -8.89
CA PHE A 40 3.02 7.12 -9.87
C PHE A 40 2.49 6.95 -11.29
N ARG A 41 1.57 6.01 -11.50
CA ARG A 41 0.98 5.74 -12.82
C ARG A 41 0.17 6.92 -13.35
N SER A 42 -0.56 7.65 -12.50
CA SER A 42 -1.28 8.87 -12.91
C SER A 42 -0.36 10.02 -13.32
N ARG A 43 0.91 9.97 -12.92
CA ARG A 43 1.98 10.91 -13.31
C ARG A 43 2.83 10.38 -14.47
N ASN A 44 2.37 9.34 -15.17
CA ASN A 44 3.07 8.69 -16.28
C ASN A 44 4.44 8.07 -15.93
N VAL A 45 4.75 7.85 -14.65
CA VAL A 45 5.99 7.16 -14.23
C VAL A 45 5.93 5.69 -14.71
N PRO A 46 6.96 5.18 -15.42
CA PRO A 46 7.00 3.79 -15.86
C PRO A 46 6.80 2.79 -14.71
N ALA A 47 6.19 1.65 -15.00
CA ALA A 47 5.86 0.67 -13.96
C ALA A 47 7.09 0.12 -13.25
N TYR A 48 8.19 -0.10 -13.98
CA TYR A 48 9.46 -0.54 -13.42
C TYR A 48 10.00 0.48 -12.41
N ASP A 49 10.16 1.74 -12.84
CA ASP A 49 10.65 2.84 -12.00
C ASP A 49 9.76 3.08 -10.77
N ALA A 50 8.43 2.96 -10.93
CA ALA A 50 7.50 3.06 -9.82
C ALA A 50 7.68 1.93 -8.79
N ILE A 51 7.96 0.70 -9.25
CA ILE A 51 8.22 -0.44 -8.35
C ILE A 51 9.58 -0.29 -7.67
N GLU A 52 10.62 0.17 -8.37
CA GLU A 52 11.92 0.48 -7.77
C GLU A 52 11.79 1.58 -6.70
N SER A 53 11.09 2.67 -7.00
CA SER A 53 10.84 3.75 -6.02
C SER A 53 10.11 3.22 -4.77
N LEU A 54 9.12 2.34 -4.94
CA LEU A 54 8.45 1.70 -3.81
C LEU A 54 9.39 0.75 -3.06
N ARG A 55 10.35 0.11 -3.73
CA ARG A 55 11.33 -0.77 -3.10
C ARG A 55 12.29 0.01 -2.21
N GLU A 56 12.67 1.22 -2.62
CA GLU A 56 13.47 2.13 -1.78
C GLU A 56 12.75 2.49 -0.47
N GLU A 57 11.43 2.68 -0.51
CA GLU A 57 10.61 2.97 0.67
C GLU A 57 10.32 1.75 1.55
N TYR A 58 10.27 0.56 0.94
CA TYR A 58 10.04 -0.70 1.62
C TYR A 58 11.21 -1.67 1.34
N PRO A 59 12.44 -1.38 1.83
CA PRO A 59 13.65 -2.09 1.45
C PRO A 59 13.67 -3.56 1.88
N TYR A 60 12.82 -3.93 2.83
CA TYR A 60 12.62 -5.31 3.27
C TYR A 60 11.75 -6.14 2.29
N LEU A 61 11.08 -5.50 1.32
CA LEU A 61 10.30 -6.17 0.28
C LEU A 61 11.14 -6.35 -0.99
N GLN A 62 11.08 -7.53 -1.58
CA GLN A 62 11.70 -7.80 -2.87
C GLN A 62 10.89 -7.13 -4.00
N PHE A 63 11.56 -6.81 -5.11
CA PHE A 63 10.91 -6.24 -6.30
C PHE A 63 9.68 -7.05 -6.74
N ASP A 64 9.83 -8.39 -6.82
CA ASP A 64 8.74 -9.28 -7.21
C ASP A 64 7.57 -9.28 -6.20
N THR A 65 7.87 -9.08 -4.91
CA THR A 65 6.85 -8.95 -3.87
C THR A 65 6.03 -7.68 -4.07
N ILE A 66 6.68 -6.54 -4.34
CA ILE A 66 5.98 -5.29 -4.63
C ILE A 66 5.17 -5.42 -5.92
N ARG A 67 5.74 -6.03 -6.96
CA ARG A 67 5.02 -6.35 -8.22
C ARG A 67 3.74 -7.14 -7.94
N LYS A 68 3.81 -8.21 -7.14
CA LYS A 68 2.64 -9.01 -6.74
C LYS A 68 1.61 -8.19 -5.97
N ILE A 69 2.04 -7.29 -5.07
CA ILE A 69 1.16 -6.41 -4.30
C ILE A 69 0.40 -5.45 -5.22
N VAL A 70 1.09 -4.76 -6.13
CA VAL A 70 0.50 -3.73 -6.99
C VAL A 70 -0.47 -4.31 -8.03
N TYR A 71 -0.18 -5.52 -8.53
CA TYR A 71 -1.06 -6.24 -9.46
C TYR A 71 -2.06 -7.18 -8.79
N LYS A 72 -2.14 -7.17 -7.44
CA LYS A 72 -3.07 -8.00 -6.64
C LYS A 72 -2.95 -9.52 -6.91
N LEU A 73 -1.76 -9.99 -7.29
CA LEU A 73 -1.54 -11.41 -7.66
C LEU A 73 -1.59 -12.37 -6.45
N ASN A 74 -1.59 -11.84 -5.23
CA ASN A 74 -1.67 -12.63 -3.99
C ASN A 74 -3.11 -12.86 -3.50
N GLY A 75 -4.13 -12.49 -4.28
CA GLY A 75 -5.54 -12.71 -3.94
C GLY A 75 -6.29 -13.34 -5.11
N LYS A 76 -6.38 -14.67 -5.14
CA LYS A 76 -7.56 -15.29 -5.77
C LYS A 76 -8.77 -14.81 -4.96
N ARG A 77 -9.74 -14.22 -5.67
CA ARG A 77 -11.08 -13.97 -5.16
C ARG A 77 -11.72 -15.27 -4.71
#